data_AF-A0A059LGD7-F1
#
_entry.id   AF-A0A059LGD7-F1
#
_cell.length_a   1.000
_cell.length_b   1.000
_cell.length_c   1.000
_cell.angle_alpha   90.00
_cell.angle_beta   90.00
_cell.angle_gamma   90.00
#
_symmetry.space_group_name_H-M   'P 1'
#
loop_
_entity.id
_entity.type
_entity.pdbx_description
1 polymer ?
#
loop_
_entity_poly.entity_id
_entity_poly.type
_entity_poly.pdbx_seq_one_letter_code
_entity_poly.pdbx_strand_id
1 'polypeptide(L)'
;MATAGLTDLLFGTRNYTQGAEYQLPRKTPLRIEPKTYFANERTFLAWLSMATTLGTVVTAITGFAADDDAPARGGAISQYTVRMITLTLLPVSILLIAYALFTFYFRSESIRRKTVGFFDDKLGPITIAIVILLSLMAIFIAAVRDIMTARPL
;
A
#
# COMPACT_ATOMS: atom_id res chain seq x y z
N MET A 1 9.34 26.88 11.07
CA MET A 1 8.79 26.47 12.39
C MET A 1 7.48 25.70 12.24
N ALA A 2 6.50 26.15 11.44
CA ALA A 2 5.21 25.45 11.26
C ALA A 2 5.31 24.05 10.58
N THR A 3 6.24 23.87 9.65
CA THR A 3 6.42 22.59 8.92
C THR A 3 6.92 21.46 9.81
N ALA A 4 7.78 21.77 10.79
CA ALA A 4 8.33 20.81 11.74
C ALA A 4 7.25 20.24 12.68
N GLY A 5 6.25 21.05 13.05
CA GLY A 5 5.11 20.60 13.85
C GLY A 5 4.17 19.68 13.07
N LEU A 6 3.94 19.96 11.78
CA LEU A 6 3.11 19.11 10.92
C LEU A 6 3.76 17.75 10.68
N THR A 7 5.07 17.71 10.43
CA THR A 7 5.81 16.45 10.25
C THR A 7 5.88 15.63 11.53
N ASP A 8 6.02 16.27 12.70
CA ASP A 8 6.01 15.59 14.00
C ASP A 8 4.61 15.04 14.36
N LEU A 9 3.53 15.72 13.94
CA LEU A 9 2.16 15.24 14.09
C LEU A 9 1.85 14.03 13.19
N LEU A 10 2.46 14.00 12.00
CA LEU A 10 2.17 13.06 10.92
C LEU A 10 3.04 11.78 10.98
N PHE A 11 4.33 11.90 11.27
CA PHE A 11 5.30 10.80 11.16
C PHE A 11 5.91 10.34 12.49
N GLY A 12 5.38 10.82 13.60
CA GLY A 12 5.94 10.50 14.92
C GLY A 12 7.06 11.47 15.31
N THR A 13 7.07 11.74 16.60
CA THR A 13 7.50 13.02 17.15
C THR A 13 8.97 12.99 17.46
N ARG A 14 9.75 13.88 16.83
CA ARG A 14 11.19 13.92 17.04
C ARG A 14 11.61 14.92 18.12
N ASN A 15 10.84 15.99 18.37
CA ASN A 15 11.25 17.02 19.34
C ASN A 15 10.13 17.63 20.22
N TYR A 16 8.84 17.53 19.87
CA TYR A 16 7.81 18.41 20.46
C TYR A 16 6.65 17.75 21.25
N THR A 17 6.69 16.45 21.53
CA THR A 17 5.66 15.79 22.38
C THR A 17 6.14 15.50 23.79
N GLN A 18 5.18 15.53 24.73
CA GLN A 18 5.42 15.13 26.12
C GLN A 18 5.91 13.68 26.15
N GLY A 19 7.20 13.48 26.46
CA GLY A 19 7.88 12.19 26.47
C GLY A 19 9.13 12.09 25.59
N ALA A 20 9.41 13.09 24.73
CA ALA A 20 10.66 13.17 23.96
C ALA A 20 11.91 13.25 24.86
N GLU A 21 11.77 13.73 26.09
CA GLU A 21 12.83 13.78 27.09
C GLU A 21 13.32 12.38 27.53
N TYR A 22 12.47 11.35 27.46
CA TYR A 22 12.88 9.96 27.71
C TYR A 22 13.66 9.32 26.55
N GLN A 23 13.78 10.02 25.42
CA GLN A 23 14.48 9.58 24.20
C GLN A 23 15.93 10.06 24.14
N LEU A 24 16.45 10.65 25.23
CA LEU A 24 17.85 11.04 25.32
C LEU A 24 18.77 9.82 25.10
N PRO A 25 19.89 9.98 24.37
CA PRO A 25 20.83 8.90 24.15
C PRO A 25 21.31 8.36 25.50
N ARG A 26 20.98 7.10 25.79
CA ARG A 26 21.44 6.43 27.00
C ARG A 26 22.97 6.31 26.94
N LYS A 27 23.62 6.46 28.10
CA LYS A 27 25.08 6.40 28.26
C LYS A 27 25.70 5.06 27.80
N THR A 28 24.88 4.03 27.64
CA THR A 28 25.26 2.71 27.12
C THR A 28 24.86 2.55 25.66
N PRO A 29 25.75 2.01 24.79
CA PRO A 29 25.42 1.81 23.39
C PRO A 29 24.27 0.81 23.26
N LEU A 30 23.21 1.20 22.56
CA LEU A 30 22.07 0.32 22.32
C LEU A 30 22.53 -0.89 21.49
N ARG A 31 22.38 -2.10 22.03
CA ARG A 31 22.57 -3.35 21.29
C ARG A 31 21.31 -3.58 20.46
N ILE A 32 21.44 -3.59 19.14
CA ILE A 32 20.32 -3.96 18.26
C ILE A 32 20.24 -5.49 18.28
N GLU A 33 19.08 -6.00 18.66
CA GLU A 33 18.85 -7.44 18.61
C GLU A 33 18.52 -7.89 17.19
N PRO A 34 19.00 -9.06 16.75
CA PRO A 34 18.73 -9.59 15.41
C PRO A 34 17.22 -9.79 15.18
N LYS A 35 16.44 -10.04 16.24
CA LYS A 35 14.99 -10.18 16.17
C LYS A 35 14.29 -8.96 15.56
N THR A 36 14.85 -7.76 15.71
CA THR A 36 14.26 -6.52 15.18
C THR A 36 14.37 -6.47 13.66
N TYR A 37 15.48 -6.93 13.09
CA TYR A 37 15.66 -7.04 11.64
C TYR A 37 14.70 -8.09 11.05
N PHE A 38 14.62 -9.27 11.67
CA PHE A 38 13.68 -10.31 11.24
C PHE A 38 12.20 -9.89 11.35
N ALA A 39 11.86 -9.08 12.36
CA ALA A 39 10.52 -8.52 12.47
C ALA A 39 10.20 -7.57 11.30
N ASN A 40 11.16 -6.72 10.92
CA ASN A 40 11.01 -5.83 9.77
C ASN A 40 10.85 -6.61 8.46
N GLU A 41 11.70 -7.61 8.23
CA GLU A 41 11.62 -8.49 7.05
C GLU A 41 10.27 -9.21 6.96
N ARG A 42 9.76 -9.75 8.07
CA ARG A 42 8.42 -10.38 8.12
C ARG A 42 7.32 -9.41 7.69
N THR A 43 7.36 -8.17 8.19
CA THR A 43 6.37 -7.17 7.79
C THR A 43 6.49 -6.82 6.31
N PHE A 44 7.71 -6.65 5.81
CA PHE A 44 7.96 -6.39 4.39
C PHE A 44 7.42 -7.51 3.50
N LEU A 45 7.70 -8.78 3.83
CA LEU A 45 7.22 -9.93 3.09
C LEU A 45 5.70 -10.04 3.09
N ALA A 46 5.04 -9.71 4.21
CA ALA A 46 3.59 -9.66 4.28
C ALA A 46 3.02 -8.60 3.32
N TRP A 47 3.57 -7.38 3.35
CA TRP A 47 3.15 -6.30 2.42
C TRP A 47 3.40 -6.65 0.96
N LEU A 48 4.58 -7.20 0.65
CA LEU A 48 4.96 -7.60 -0.69
C LEU A 48 4.07 -8.73 -1.22
N SER A 49 3.76 -9.73 -0.39
CA SER A 49 2.88 -10.84 -0.76
C SER A 49 1.49 -10.33 -1.11
N MET A 50 0.89 -9.46 -0.28
CA MET A 50 -0.43 -8.89 -0.56
C MET A 50 -0.45 -8.09 -1.88
N ALA A 51 0.58 -7.27 -2.12
CA ALA A 51 0.70 -6.48 -3.33
C ALA A 51 0.86 -7.36 -4.59
N THR A 52 1.67 -8.41 -4.50
CA THR A 52 1.93 -9.35 -5.59
C THR A 52 0.67 -10.15 -5.92
N THR A 53 -0.03 -10.69 -4.91
CA THR A 53 -1.29 -11.41 -5.12
C THR A 53 -2.31 -10.54 -5.86
N LEU A 54 -2.46 -9.27 -5.45
CA LEU A 54 -3.37 -8.33 -6.11
C LEU A 54 -2.96 -8.08 -7.57
N GLY A 55 -1.67 -7.85 -7.84
CA GLY A 55 -1.15 -7.69 -9.21
C GLY A 55 -1.34 -8.94 -10.09
N THR A 56 -1.14 -10.14 -9.52
CA THR A 56 -1.38 -11.41 -10.21
C THR A 56 -2.84 -11.59 -10.59
N VAL A 57 -3.78 -11.29 -9.69
CA VAL A 57 -5.22 -11.39 -9.97
C VAL A 57 -5.62 -10.45 -11.12
N VAL A 58 -5.15 -9.21 -11.11
CA VAL A 58 -5.43 -8.23 -12.18
C VAL A 58 -4.88 -8.69 -13.52
N THR A 59 -3.62 -9.16 -13.51
CA THR A 59 -2.95 -9.63 -14.73
C THR A 59 -3.63 -10.87 -15.30
N ALA A 60 -4.06 -11.81 -14.44
CA ALA A 60 -4.78 -13.01 -14.85
C ALA A 60 -6.12 -12.67 -15.51
N ILE A 61 -6.93 -11.79 -14.88
CA ILE A 61 -8.21 -11.34 -15.47
C ILE A 61 -7.99 -10.66 -16.82
N THR A 62 -6.96 -9.82 -16.92
CA THR A 62 -6.62 -9.12 -18.17
C THR A 62 -6.19 -10.12 -19.27
N GLY A 63 -5.41 -11.13 -18.91
CA GLY A 63 -4.94 -12.16 -19.84
C GLY A 63 -6.09 -13.01 -20.40
N PHE A 64 -7.00 -13.47 -19.55
CA PHE A 64 -8.15 -14.28 -20.00
C PHE A 64 -9.18 -13.48 -20.80
N ALA A 65 -9.29 -12.17 -20.57
CA ALA A 65 -10.21 -11.31 -21.33
C ALA A 65 -9.67 -10.89 -22.70
N ALA A 66 -8.37 -11.08 -22.98
CA ALA A 66 -7.75 -10.70 -24.24
C ALA A 66 -8.03 -11.68 -25.39
N ASP A 67 -8.36 -12.95 -25.08
CA ASP A 67 -8.63 -13.99 -26.09
C ASP A 67 -10.09 -13.95 -26.64
N ASP A 68 -10.94 -13.05 -26.14
CA ASP A 68 -12.38 -12.97 -26.47
C ASP A 68 -12.67 -12.04 -27.68
N ASP A 69 -11.76 -11.95 -28.66
CA ASP A 69 -11.95 -11.21 -29.93
C ASP A 69 -13.05 -11.82 -30.85
N ALA A 70 -13.70 -12.91 -30.43
CA ALA A 70 -14.85 -13.48 -31.12
C ALA A 70 -16.15 -12.75 -30.68
N PRO A 71 -16.85 -12.03 -31.59
CA PRO A 71 -17.93 -11.09 -31.24
C PRO A 71 -19.26 -11.74 -30.76
N ALA A 72 -19.24 -12.99 -30.30
CA ALA A 72 -20.46 -13.78 -30.09
C ALA A 72 -20.48 -14.64 -28.81
N ARG A 73 -19.45 -14.62 -27.96
CA ARG A 73 -19.53 -15.28 -26.66
C ARG A 73 -19.87 -14.24 -25.60
N GLY A 74 -21.07 -14.34 -25.06
CA GLY A 74 -21.55 -13.54 -23.94
C GLY A 74 -20.71 -13.80 -22.69
N GLY A 75 -19.52 -13.23 -22.63
CA GLY A 75 -18.75 -13.11 -21.40
C GLY A 75 -19.55 -12.30 -20.40
N ALA A 76 -19.59 -12.75 -19.14
CA ALA A 76 -20.36 -12.11 -18.07
C ALA A 76 -19.87 -10.69 -17.72
N ILE A 77 -18.75 -10.24 -18.29
CA ILE A 77 -18.09 -8.96 -18.01
C ILE A 77 -17.68 -8.33 -19.35
N SER A 78 -18.05 -7.07 -19.58
CA SER A 78 -17.66 -6.34 -20.79
C SER A 78 -16.15 -6.09 -20.86
N GLN A 79 -15.58 -6.12 -22.07
CA GLN A 79 -14.18 -5.75 -22.33
C GLN A 79 -13.84 -4.35 -21.78
N TYR A 80 -14.81 -3.43 -21.76
CA TYR A 80 -14.65 -2.11 -21.16
C TYR A 80 -14.38 -2.19 -19.66
N THR A 81 -15.15 -3.01 -18.94
CA THR A 81 -15.00 -3.22 -17.49
C THR A 81 -13.64 -3.82 -17.15
N VAL A 82 -13.18 -4.82 -17.92
CA VAL A 82 -11.85 -5.40 -17.72
C VAL A 82 -10.76 -4.35 -17.91
N ARG A 83 -10.82 -3.56 -18.98
CA ARG A 83 -9.85 -2.47 -19.23
C ARG A 83 -9.81 -1.46 -18.08
N MET A 84 -10.96 -1.11 -17.50
CA MET A 84 -11.04 -0.21 -16.35
C MET A 84 -10.44 -0.83 -15.08
N ILE A 85 -10.68 -2.12 -14.84
CA ILE A 85 -10.06 -2.86 -13.72
C ILE A 85 -8.54 -2.85 -13.89
N THR A 86 -8.02 -3.16 -15.07
CA THR A 86 -6.57 -3.15 -15.34
C THR A 86 -5.97 -1.75 -15.15
N LEU A 87 -6.59 -0.72 -15.72
CA LEU A 87 -6.07 0.65 -15.67
C LEU A 87 -6.07 1.24 -14.25
N THR A 88 -6.97 0.77 -13.38
CA THR A 88 -7.06 1.25 -12.00
C THR A 88 -6.27 0.40 -11.02
N LEU A 89 -6.41 -0.93 -11.07
CA LEU A 89 -5.91 -1.83 -10.03
C LEU A 89 -4.46 -2.29 -10.27
N LEU A 90 -4.00 -2.33 -11.54
CA LEU A 90 -2.60 -2.62 -11.87
C LEU A 90 -1.62 -1.57 -11.30
N PRO A 91 -1.79 -0.25 -11.50
CA PRO A 91 -0.89 0.73 -10.91
C PRO A 91 -0.96 0.74 -9.38
N VAL A 92 -2.12 0.43 -8.78
CA VAL A 92 -2.28 0.31 -7.33
C VAL A 92 -1.43 -0.83 -6.77
N SER A 93 -1.38 -1.98 -7.46
CA SER A 93 -0.49 -3.09 -7.09
C SER A 93 0.98 -2.68 -7.08
N ILE A 94 1.41 -1.91 -8.08
CA ILE A 94 2.79 -1.43 -8.20
C ILE A 94 3.09 -0.42 -7.08
N LEU A 95 2.15 0.48 -6.79
CA LEU A 95 2.27 1.46 -5.69
C LEU A 95 2.37 0.76 -4.33
N LEU A 96 1.63 -0.34 -4.11
CA LEU A 96 1.75 -1.15 -2.89
C LEU A 96 3.13 -1.80 -2.76
N ILE A 97 3.69 -2.33 -3.84
CA ILE A 97 5.07 -2.86 -3.86
C ILE A 97 6.06 -1.75 -3.51
N ALA A 98 5.92 -0.58 -4.14
CA ALA A 98 6.80 0.57 -3.89
C ALA A 98 6.72 1.05 -2.43
N TYR A 99 5.51 1.09 -1.85
CA TYR A 99 5.32 1.41 -0.44
C TYR A 99 5.96 0.38 0.50
N ALA A 100 5.81 -0.92 0.20
CA ALA A 100 6.40 -1.99 1.00
C ALA A 100 7.92 -1.81 1.05
N LEU A 101 8.54 -1.52 -0.10
CA LEU A 101 9.97 -1.27 -0.21
C LEU A 101 10.39 0.01 0.53
N PHE A 102 9.65 1.10 0.35
CA PHE A 102 9.92 2.38 1.02
C PHE A 102 9.90 2.22 2.55
N THR A 103 8.86 1.59 3.09
CA THR A 103 8.71 1.33 4.52
C THR A 103 9.84 0.46 5.05
N PHE A 104 10.23 -0.58 4.30
CA PHE A 104 11.34 -1.45 4.66
C PHE A 104 12.67 -0.68 4.76
N TYR A 105 12.99 0.16 3.78
CA TYR A 105 14.19 1.00 3.80
C TYR A 105 14.18 2.01 4.93
N PHE A 106 13.06 2.72 5.11
CA PHE A 106 12.93 3.70 6.18
C PHE A 106 13.14 3.06 7.57
N ARG A 107 12.55 1.88 7.80
CA ARG A 107 12.74 1.13 9.06
C ARG A 107 14.15 0.55 9.19
N SER A 108 14.74 0.06 8.11
CA SER A 108 16.12 -0.44 8.13
C SER A 108 17.13 0.66 8.48
N GLU A 109 16.93 1.85 7.89
CA GLU A 109 17.74 3.04 8.16
C GLU A 109 17.59 3.52 9.61
N SER A 110 16.35 3.55 10.13
CA SER A 110 16.09 3.99 11.51
C SER A 110 16.67 3.02 12.55
N ILE A 111 16.61 1.71 12.29
CA ILE A 111 17.26 0.67 13.09
C ILE A 111 18.79 0.86 13.05
N ARG A 112 19.39 1.06 11.87
CA ARG A 112 20.85 1.26 11.73
C ARG A 112 21.33 2.50 12.48
N ARG A 113 20.54 3.57 12.47
CA ARG A 113 20.83 4.82 13.20
C ARG A 113 20.61 4.73 14.71
N LYS A 114 20.14 3.58 15.23
CA LYS A 114 19.83 3.36 16.66
C LYS A 114 18.94 4.46 17.24
N THR A 115 18.05 4.98 16.41
CA THR A 115 17.26 6.15 16.77
C THR A 115 16.31 5.78 17.91
N VAL A 116 16.44 6.47 19.03
CA VAL A 116 15.58 6.29 20.22
C VAL A 116 14.34 7.16 20.03
N GLY A 117 13.19 6.56 19.77
CA GLY A 117 11.93 7.27 19.55
C GLY A 117 10.78 6.35 19.17
N PHE A 118 9.54 6.75 19.49
CA PHE A 118 8.33 6.04 19.07
C PHE A 118 8.07 6.31 17.58
N PHE A 119 8.60 5.44 16.72
CA PHE A 119 8.31 5.42 15.28
C PHE A 119 6.97 4.72 15.04
N ASP A 120 5.87 5.34 15.47
CA ASP A 120 4.54 4.93 15.05
C ASP A 120 4.28 5.49 13.65
N ASP A 121 4.45 4.65 12.63
CA ASP A 121 4.00 4.96 11.28
C ASP A 121 2.47 4.82 11.21
N LYS A 122 1.76 5.87 11.64
CA LYS A 122 0.29 5.90 11.68
C LYS A 122 -0.31 6.18 10.30
N LEU A 123 0.42 6.90 9.45
CA LEU A 123 -0.10 7.35 8.17
C LEU A 123 0.04 6.31 7.07
N GLY A 124 1.13 5.54 7.05
CA GLY A 124 1.39 4.60 5.98
C GLY A 124 0.23 3.59 5.73
N PRO A 125 -0.29 2.91 6.76
CA PRO A 125 -1.44 2.02 6.59
C PRO A 125 -2.72 2.75 6.15
N ILE A 126 -2.94 3.98 6.63
CA ILE A 126 -4.13 4.79 6.32
C ILE A 126 -4.10 5.25 4.86
N THR A 127 -2.96 5.72 4.35
CA THR A 127 -2.84 6.19 2.97
C THR A 127 -3.11 5.05 1.99
N ILE A 128 -2.56 3.86 2.24
CA ILE A 128 -2.85 2.67 1.44
C ILE A 128 -4.32 2.31 1.48
N ALA A 129 -4.93 2.28 2.68
CA ALA A 129 -6.33 1.93 2.82
C ALA A 129 -7.22 2.87 2.00
N ILE A 130 -6.93 4.17 1.99
CA ILE A 130 -7.63 5.16 1.19
C ILE A 130 -7.43 4.91 -0.31
N VAL A 131 -6.19 4.64 -0.76
CA VAL A 131 -5.92 4.36 -2.18
C VAL A 131 -6.69 3.13 -2.64
N ILE A 132 -6.64 2.02 -1.90
CA ILE A 132 -7.38 0.80 -2.23
C ILE A 132 -8.88 1.07 -2.24
N LEU A 133 -9.41 1.80 -1.25
CA LEU A 133 -10.82 2.14 -1.19
C LEU A 133 -11.29 2.90 -2.43
N LEU A 134 -10.52 3.91 -2.87
CA LEU A 134 -10.83 4.68 -4.07
C LEU A 134 -10.79 3.81 -5.33
N SER A 135 -9.83 2.90 -5.43
CA SER A 135 -9.73 1.95 -6.55
C SER A 135 -10.90 0.98 -6.59
N LEU A 136 -11.31 0.43 -5.44
CA LEU A 136 -12.49 -0.43 -5.34
C LEU A 136 -13.77 0.34 -5.70
N MET A 137 -13.89 1.60 -5.30
CA MET A 137 -15.02 2.46 -5.67
C MET A 137 -15.09 2.66 -7.20
N ALA A 138 -13.95 2.92 -7.85
CA ALA A 138 -13.89 3.05 -9.31
C ALA A 138 -14.32 1.75 -10.03
N ILE A 139 -13.88 0.60 -9.53
CA ILE A 139 -14.28 -0.71 -10.08
C ILE A 139 -15.78 -0.95 -9.89
N PHE A 140 -16.33 -0.61 -8.72
CA PHE A 140 -17.75 -0.74 -8.45
C PHE A 140 -18.59 0.10 -9.42
N ILE A 141 -18.18 1.35 -9.68
CA ILE A 141 -18.85 2.22 -10.67
C ILE A 141 -18.79 1.61 -12.07
N ALA A 142 -17.64 1.06 -12.48
CA ALA A 142 -17.50 0.39 -13.77
C ALA A 142 -18.44 -0.82 -13.89
N ALA A 143 -18.52 -1.65 -12.86
CA ALA A 143 -19.42 -2.79 -12.81
C ALA A 143 -20.91 -2.38 -12.87
N VAL A 144 -21.29 -1.33 -12.17
CA VAL A 144 -22.66 -0.78 -12.21
C VAL A 144 -23.00 -0.24 -13.60
N ARG A 145 -22.07 0.45 -14.26
CA ARG A 145 -22.23 0.90 -15.66
C ARG A 145 -22.45 -0.26 -16.61
N ASP A 146 -21.66 -1.32 -16.47
CA ASP A 146 -21.76 -2.52 -17.31
C ASP A 146 -23.14 -3.19 -17.21
N ILE A 147 -23.65 -3.35 -15.99
CA ILE A 147 -24.98 -3.92 -15.74
C ILE A 147 -26.09 -3.06 -16.36
N MET A 148 -25.97 -1.72 -16.29
CA MET A 148 -26.95 -0.82 -16.90
C MET A 148 -26.93 -0.89 -18.43
N THR A 149 -25.76 -1.07 -19.04
CA THR A 149 -25.65 -1.23 -20.50
C THR A 149 -26.08 -2.61 -21.00
N ALA A 150 -26.03 -3.64 -20.14
CA ALA A 150 -26.38 -5.01 -20.48
C ALA A 150 -27.89 -5.32 -20.50
N ARG A 151 -28.77 -4.36 -20.17
CA ARG A 151 -30.23 -4.53 -20.27
C ARG A 151 -30.77 -3.94 -21.58
N PRO A 152 -31.06 -4.75 -22.61
CA PRO A 152 -31.88 -4.29 -23.73
C PRO A 152 -33.33 -4.13 -23.24
N LEU A 153 -33.95 -2.98 -23.52
CA LEU A 153 -35.40 -2.81 -23.48
C LEU A 153 -36.05 -3.58 -24.64
#